data_AF-N2AI82-F1
#
_entry.id   AF-N2AI82-F1
#
_cell.length_a   1.000
_cell.length_b   1.000
_cell.length_c   1.000
_cell.angle_alpha   90.00
_cell.angle_beta   90.00
_cell.angle_gamma   90.00
#
_symmetry.space_group_name_H-M   'P 1'
#
loop_
_entity.id
_entity.type
_entity.pdbx_description
1 polymer ?
#
loop_
_entity_poly.entity_id
_entity_poly.type
_entity_poly.pdbx_seq_one_letter_code
_entity_poly.pdbx_strand_id
1 'polypeptide(L)'
;MIRKLLKKILGENFNQNNANLAGVNFGIILLMFLFSGIMIFFLPEEIQILHNGATEYPIPTKLGVWLFPMVALIVNISFIWQNRLTKMNSIIFVVLFVIMAAFYIRACLM
;
A
#
# COMPACT_ATOMS: atom_id res chain seq x y z
N MET A 1 -2.65 -21.40 -7.22
CA MET A 1 -1.23 -21.13 -7.55
C MET A 1 -0.52 -20.25 -6.53
N ILE A 2 -1.12 -19.13 -6.09
CA ILE A 2 -0.53 -18.19 -5.11
C ILE A 2 0.02 -18.88 -3.85
N ARG A 3 -0.72 -19.84 -3.26
CA ARG A 3 -0.26 -20.56 -2.05
C ARG A 3 1.07 -21.31 -2.26
N LYS A 4 1.29 -21.94 -3.42
CA LYS A 4 2.55 -22.63 -3.74
C LYS A 4 3.70 -21.64 -3.92
N LEU A 5 3.42 -20.49 -4.54
CA LEU A 5 4.39 -19.41 -4.79
C LEU A 5 4.82 -18.77 -3.47
N LEU A 6 3.87 -18.45 -2.60
CA LEU A 6 4.12 -17.94 -1.25
C LEU A 6 4.94 -18.95 -0.43
N LYS A 7 4.55 -20.24 -0.42
CA LYS A 7 5.28 -21.28 0.32
C LYS A 7 6.72 -21.46 -0.20
N LYS A 8 6.97 -21.28 -1.50
CA LYS A 8 8.30 -21.34 -2.12
C LYS A 8 9.18 -20.14 -1.75
N ILE A 9 8.60 -18.94 -1.63
CA ILE A 9 9.33 -17.72 -1.27
C ILE A 9 9.55 -17.61 0.26
N LEU A 10 8.66 -18.17 1.08
CA LEU A 10 8.52 -17.83 2.49
C LEU A 10 8.78 -18.99 3.46
N GLY A 11 9.07 -20.19 2.95
CA GLY A 11 9.45 -21.36 3.76
C GLY A 11 8.29 -22.15 4.38
N GLU A 12 8.62 -23.15 5.20
CA GLU A 12 7.66 -24.13 5.74
C GLU A 12 6.70 -23.57 6.82
N ASN A 13 7.01 -22.41 7.39
CA ASN A 13 6.22 -21.79 8.46
C ASN A 13 4.89 -21.16 8.00
N PHE A 14 4.50 -21.39 6.75
CA PHE A 14 3.30 -20.84 6.12
C PHE A 14 2.03 -21.64 6.49
N ASN A 15 1.38 -21.27 7.58
CA ASN A 15 0.10 -21.85 8.03
C ASN A 15 -1.10 -21.29 7.22
N GLN A 16 -2.20 -22.06 7.12
CA GLN A 16 -3.44 -21.70 6.41
C GLN A 16 -4.01 -20.34 6.85
N ASN A 17 -3.97 -20.02 8.15
CA ASN A 17 -4.46 -18.73 8.64
C ASN A 17 -3.61 -17.56 8.14
N ASN A 18 -2.28 -17.71 8.13
CA ASN A 18 -1.37 -16.71 7.58
C ASN A 18 -1.55 -16.57 6.05
N ALA A 19 -1.86 -17.66 5.35
CA ALA A 19 -2.19 -17.61 3.93
C ALA A 19 -3.43 -16.76 3.63
N ASN A 20 -4.49 -16.91 4.45
CA ASN A 20 -5.70 -16.12 4.31
C ASN A 20 -5.43 -14.63 4.61
N LEU A 21 -4.73 -14.32 5.71
CA LEU A 21 -4.36 -12.94 6.05
C LEU A 21 -3.46 -12.29 5.00
N ALA A 22 -2.47 -13.03 4.49
CA ALA A 22 -1.62 -12.57 3.40
C ALA A 22 -2.45 -12.24 2.15
N GLY A 23 -3.37 -13.13 1.78
CA GLY A 23 -4.26 -12.93 0.63
C GLY A 23 -5.13 -11.68 0.77
N VAL A 24 -5.72 -11.46 1.94
CA VAL A 24 -6.49 -10.24 2.24
C VAL A 24 -5.62 -8.99 2.13
N ASN A 25 -4.44 -8.98 2.75
CA ASN A 25 -3.53 -7.84 2.69
C ASN A 25 -3.09 -7.54 1.26
N PHE A 26 -2.73 -8.56 0.48
CA PHE A 26 -2.40 -8.40 -0.93
C PHE A 26 -3.59 -7.86 -1.74
N GLY A 27 -4.81 -8.30 -1.45
CA GLY A 27 -6.01 -7.75 -2.07
C GLY A 27 -6.19 -6.26 -1.80
N ILE A 28 -6.02 -5.83 -0.53
CA ILE A 28 -6.09 -4.41 -0.15
C ILE A 28 -4.99 -3.61 -0.86
N ILE A 29 -3.74 -4.11 -0.85
CA ILE A 29 -2.61 -3.45 -1.51
C ILE A 29 -2.84 -3.34 -3.02
N LEU A 30 -3.39 -4.37 -3.66
CA LEU A 30 -3.75 -4.32 -5.07
C LEU A 30 -4.81 -3.23 -5.34
N LEU A 31 -5.83 -3.11 -4.48
CA LEU A 31 -6.81 -2.02 -4.58
C LEU A 31 -6.15 -0.64 -4.41
N MET A 32 -5.16 -0.51 -3.51
CA MET A 32 -4.38 0.73 -3.37
C MET A 32 -3.64 1.06 -4.67
N PHE A 33 -3.01 0.08 -5.33
CA PHE A 33 -2.36 0.27 -6.63
C PHE A 33 -3.36 0.69 -7.72
N LEU A 34 -4.49 0.01 -7.82
CA LEU A 34 -5.52 0.31 -8.83
C LEU A 34 -6.08 1.72 -8.62
N PHE A 35 -6.44 2.08 -7.39
CA PHE A 35 -6.92 3.41 -7.06
C PHE A 35 -5.87 4.48 -7.38
N SER A 36 -4.61 4.27 -6.98
CA SER A 36 -3.51 5.20 -7.28
C SER A 36 -3.29 5.37 -8.78
N GLY A 37 -3.36 4.26 -9.55
CA GLY A 37 -3.25 4.27 -11.00
C GLY A 37 -4.37 5.06 -11.69
N ILE A 38 -5.60 4.96 -11.17
CA ILE A 38 -6.73 5.76 -11.64
C ILE A 38 -6.52 7.24 -11.29
N MET A 39 -6.08 7.54 -10.07
CA MET A 39 -5.88 8.91 -9.60
C MET A 39 -4.82 9.69 -10.38
N ILE A 40 -3.87 9.02 -11.05
CA ILE A 40 -2.87 9.69 -11.91
C ILE A 40 -3.51 10.61 -12.95
N PHE A 41 -4.68 10.26 -13.49
CA PHE A 41 -5.36 11.06 -14.52
C PHE A 41 -6.07 12.30 -13.96
N PHE A 42 -6.27 12.36 -12.65
CA PHE A 42 -7.01 13.42 -11.97
C PHE A 42 -6.12 14.31 -11.11
N LEU A 43 -4.93 13.84 -10.76
CA LEU A 43 -3.97 14.58 -9.95
C LEU A 43 -3.21 15.62 -10.79
N PRO A 44 -2.75 16.72 -10.17
CA PRO A 44 -1.85 17.69 -10.81
C PRO A 44 -0.52 17.04 -11.22
N GLU A 45 0.31 17.72 -12.01
CA GLU A 45 1.62 17.18 -12.43
C GLU A 45 2.55 16.87 -11.25
N GLU A 46 2.41 17.64 -10.17
CA GLU A 46 3.18 17.50 -8.95
C GLU A 46 2.26 17.45 -7.72
N ILE A 47 2.52 16.52 -6.80
CA ILE A 47 1.83 16.42 -5.52
C ILE A 47 2.77 16.75 -4.37
N GLN A 48 2.23 17.41 -3.35
CA GLN A 48 2.99 17.81 -2.18
C GLN A 48 2.85 16.76 -1.08
N ILE A 49 3.85 15.90 -0.94
CA ILE A 49 3.82 14.79 0.02
C ILE A 49 4.51 15.19 1.34
N LEU A 50 5.48 16.12 1.29
CA LEU A 50 6.20 16.62 2.45
C LEU A 50 6.00 18.13 2.58
N HIS A 51 5.67 18.57 3.80
CA HIS A 51 5.68 19.97 4.19
C HIS A 51 6.73 20.19 5.28
N ASN A 52 7.53 21.25 5.18
CA ASN A 52 8.38 21.69 6.29
C ASN A 52 8.13 23.18 6.58
N GLY A 53 7.05 23.48 7.31
CA GLY A 53 6.62 24.84 7.56
C GLY A 53 6.24 25.56 6.26
N ALA A 54 7.09 26.50 5.81
CA ALA A 54 6.86 27.33 4.62
C ALA A 54 7.42 26.74 3.31
N THR A 55 8.16 25.63 3.35
CA THR A 55 8.70 24.98 2.15
C THR A 55 7.91 23.75 1.78
N GLU A 56 7.39 23.78 0.56
CA GLU A 56 6.73 22.66 -0.11
C GLU A 56 7.77 21.92 -0.95
N TYR A 57 7.81 20.59 -0.82
CA TYR A 57 8.64 19.73 -1.66
C TYR A 57 7.73 18.99 -2.64
N PRO A 58 7.43 19.58 -3.81
CA PRO A 58 6.62 18.93 -4.81
C PRO A 58 7.34 17.70 -5.37
N ILE A 59 6.60 16.62 -5.52
CA ILE A 59 7.08 15.37 -6.11
C ILE A 59 6.25 15.10 -7.35
N PRO A 60 6.87 14.71 -8.48
CA PRO A 60 6.13 14.32 -9.67
C PRO A 60 5.08 13.27 -9.34
N THR A 61 3.84 13.52 -9.73
CA THR A 61 2.69 12.65 -9.43
C THR A 61 2.92 11.22 -9.89
N LYS A 62 3.55 11.04 -11.05
CA LYS A 62 3.91 9.73 -11.61
C LYS A 62 4.79 8.89 -10.68
N LEU A 63 5.51 9.50 -9.75
CA LEU A 63 6.31 8.80 -8.73
C LEU A 63 5.56 8.75 -7.40
N GLY A 64 5.00 9.89 -6.98
CA GLY A 64 4.40 10.05 -5.67
C GLY A 64 3.19 9.15 -5.42
N VAL A 65 2.35 8.93 -6.43
CA VAL A 65 1.14 8.09 -6.33
C VAL A 65 1.42 6.64 -5.95
N TRP A 66 2.61 6.14 -6.25
CA TRP A 66 3.01 4.77 -5.97
C TRP A 66 3.61 4.59 -4.58
N LEU A 67 3.93 5.69 -3.88
CA LEU A 67 4.67 5.64 -2.62
C LEU A 67 3.94 4.80 -1.57
N PHE A 68 2.69 5.13 -1.27
CA PHE A 68 1.87 4.42 -0.30
C PHE A 68 1.67 2.93 -0.62
N PRO A 69 1.22 2.54 -1.83
CA PRO A 69 1.04 1.12 -2.15
C PRO A 69 2.37 0.34 -2.17
N MET A 70 3.49 0.96 -2.57
CA MET A 70 4.82 0.32 -2.52
C MET A 70 5.29 0.09 -1.08
N VAL A 71 5.16 1.07 -0.20
CA VAL A 71 5.49 0.92 1.22
C VAL A 71 4.63 -0.18 1.85
N ALA A 72 3.32 -0.17 1.58
CA ALA A 72 2.42 -1.21 2.09
C ALA A 72 2.82 -2.62 1.62
N LEU A 73 3.24 -2.76 0.35
CA LEU A 73 3.73 -4.01 -0.21
C LEU A 73 4.99 -4.52 0.51
N ILE A 74 6.00 -3.65 0.68
CA ILE A 74 7.27 -4.00 1.36
C ILE A 74 7.02 -4.40 2.82
N VAL A 75 6.18 -3.64 3.52
CA VAL A 75 5.80 -3.93 4.91
C VAL A 75 5.06 -5.27 5.01
N ASN A 76 4.11 -5.55 4.10
CA ASN A 76 3.40 -6.82 4.11
C ASN A 76 4.34 -8.01 3.85
N ILE A 77 5.26 -7.90 2.88
CA ILE A 77 6.27 -8.94 2.62
C ILE A 77 7.14 -9.17 3.87
N SER A 78 7.54 -8.10 4.54
CA SER A 78 8.32 -8.16 5.78
C SER A 78 7.56 -8.86 6.90
N PHE A 79 6.27 -8.58 7.10
CA PHE A 79 5.43 -9.29 8.07
C PHE A 79 5.30 -10.77 7.75
N ILE A 80 5.19 -11.12 6.47
CA ILE A 80 5.11 -12.53 6.07
C ILE A 80 6.44 -13.24 6.36
N TRP A 81 7.58 -12.63 6.02
CA TRP A 81 8.90 -13.22 6.25
C TRP A 81 9.21 -13.38 7.75
N GLN A 82 8.80 -12.42 8.57
CA GLN A 82 8.93 -12.51 10.03
C GLN A 82 7.87 -13.40 10.68
N ASN A 83 6.90 -13.91 9.90
CA ASN A 83 5.76 -14.68 10.37
C ASN A 83 4.90 -13.95 11.42
N ARG A 84 4.81 -12.61 11.29
CA ARG A 84 4.09 -11.68 12.19
C ARG A 84 2.80 -11.16 11.58
N LEU A 85 2.16 -11.94 10.71
CA LEU A 85 0.85 -11.57 10.16
C LEU A 85 -0.24 -11.69 11.22
N THR A 86 -0.94 -10.60 11.45
CA THR A 86 -2.10 -10.55 12.35
C THR A 86 -3.28 -9.87 11.65
N LYS A 87 -4.49 -10.05 12.20
CA LYS A 87 -5.68 -9.32 11.74
C LYS A 87 -5.50 -7.80 11.87
N MET A 88 -4.71 -7.34 12.83
CA MET A 88 -4.44 -5.92 13.04
C MET A 88 -3.71 -5.31 11.85
N ASN A 89 -2.78 -6.06 11.25
CA ASN A 89 -2.04 -5.60 10.06
C ASN A 89 -3.01 -5.30 8.91
N SER A 90 -4.04 -6.15 8.71
CA SER A 90 -5.07 -5.93 7.69
C SER A 90 -5.88 -4.67 7.95
N ILE A 91 -6.29 -4.44 9.21
CA ILE A 91 -7.02 -3.23 9.62
C ILE A 91 -6.17 -1.99 9.35
N ILE A 92 -4.89 -2.02 9.72
CA ILE A 92 -3.94 -0.92 9.47
C ILE A 92 -3.83 -0.63 7.96
N PHE A 93 -3.78 -1.65 7.10
CA PHE A 93 -3.75 -1.43 5.65
C PHE A 93 -5.05 -0.81 5.11
N VAL A 94 -6.21 -1.17 5.66
CA VAL A 94 -7.47 -0.49 5.29
C VAL A 94 -7.44 0.98 5.72
N VAL A 95 -7.01 1.27 6.94
CA VAL A 95 -6.89 2.65 7.44
C VAL A 95 -5.91 3.46 6.58
N LEU A 96 -4.76 2.87 6.25
CA LEU A 96 -3.78 3.48 5.36
C LEU A 96 -4.38 3.78 3.98
N PHE A 97 -5.17 2.85 3.43
CA PHE A 97 -5.84 3.06 2.15
C PHE A 97 -6.83 4.23 2.21
N VAL A 98 -7.63 4.34 3.29
CA VAL A 98 -8.56 5.46 3.46
C VAL A 98 -7.83 6.80 3.58
N ILE A 99 -6.75 6.87 4.36
CA ILE A 99 -5.92 8.08 4.49
C ILE A 99 -5.33 8.49 3.15
N MET A 100 -4.77 7.51 2.42
CA MET A 100 -4.22 7.73 1.07
C MET A 100 -5.28 8.24 0.10
N ALA A 101 -6.48 7.64 0.09
CA ALA A 101 -7.57 8.06 -0.77
C ALA A 101 -8.03 9.48 -0.46
N ALA A 102 -8.21 9.82 0.83
CA ALA A 102 -8.56 11.17 1.26
C ALA A 102 -7.49 12.19 0.85
N PHE A 103 -6.21 11.84 0.96
CA PHE A 103 -5.10 12.68 0.52
C PHE A 103 -5.14 12.95 -0.99
N TYR A 104 -5.31 11.92 -1.83
CA TYR A 104 -5.39 12.11 -3.29
C TYR A 104 -6.65 12.86 -3.72
N ILE A 105 -7.80 12.61 -3.08
CA ILE A 105 -9.03 13.36 -3.36
C ILE A 105 -8.84 14.83 -3.03
N ARG A 106 -8.23 15.16 -1.88
CA ARG A 106 -7.93 16.54 -1.51
C ARG A 106 -6.97 17.21 -2.51
N ALA A 107 -5.93 16.49 -2.93
CA ALA A 107 -4.96 17.00 -3.91
C ALA A 107 -5.56 17.21 -5.31
N CYS A 108 -6.65 16.53 -5.65
CA CYS A 108 -7.40 16.73 -6.89
C CYS A 108 -8.32 17.96 -6.85
N LEU A 109 -8.76 18.38 -5.66
CA LEU A 109 -9.70 19.50 -5.46
C LEU A 109 -9.03 20.86 -5.26
N MET A 110 -7.69 20.89 -5.14
CA MET A 110 -6.87 22.09 -5.07
C MET A 110 -6.38 22.47 -6.47
#